data_AF-A0AAW1K900-F1
#
_entry.id   AF-A0AAW1K900-F1
#
_cell.length_a   1.000
_cell.length_b   1.000
_cell.length_c   1.000
_cell.angle_alpha   90.00
_cell.angle_beta   90.00
_cell.angle_gamma   90.00
#
_symmetry.space_group_name_H-M   'P 1'
#
loop_
_entity.id
_entity.type
_entity.pdbx_description
1 polymer ?
#
loop_
_entity_poly.entity_id
_entity_poly.type
_entity_poly.pdbx_seq_one_letter_code
_entity_poly.pdbx_strand_id
1 'polypeptide(L)'
;MVWFKKHRFEFGELTIDHHHHNLILLDSEGINAYDHTGTYSTQIFSLVVLLSSLFIYNQMGGIDKAALDCLSLVTEMMKHIRVRASGGKTTAPELRQFSPIFVWLLRDFYLDLVEDNSKITPRDYLEIGLRPVQGCGKDTAAKNEVRESIRALFRDRECFTLVRPLNSESELQQLDQTPF
;
A
#
# COMPACT_ATOMS: atom_id res chain seq x y z
N MET A 1 17.99 -6.04 15.20
CA MET A 1 17.09 -6.59 14.16
C MET A 1 15.71 -6.80 14.78
N VAL A 2 14.85 -5.77 14.78
CA VAL A 2 13.45 -5.92 15.22
C VAL A 2 12.63 -6.16 13.98
N TRP A 3 12.29 -7.43 13.76
CA TRP A 3 11.21 -7.80 12.85
C TRP A 3 9.98 -8.06 13.71
N PHE A 4 8.87 -7.46 13.28
CA PHE A 4 7.56 -7.59 13.89
C PHE A 4 7.18 -9.07 14.04
N LYS A 5 6.54 -9.39 15.17
CA LYS A 5 5.98 -10.70 15.48
C LYS A 5 4.96 -11.10 14.41
N LYS A 6 5.23 -12.21 13.71
CA LYS A 6 4.30 -13.25 13.22
C LYS A 6 2.82 -12.80 13.21
N HIS A 7 2.34 -12.34 12.05
CA HIS A 7 0.93 -12.18 11.64
C HIS A 7 -0.05 -11.98 12.80
N ARG A 8 -0.37 -10.73 13.12
CA ARG A 8 -1.23 -10.40 14.26
C ARG A 8 -2.59 -9.89 13.79
N PHE A 9 -3.63 -10.46 14.37
CA PHE A 9 -5.01 -9.98 14.28
C PHE A 9 -5.36 -9.36 15.62
N GLU A 10 -5.71 -8.08 15.62
CA GLU A 10 -6.18 -7.38 16.82
C GLU A 10 -7.62 -6.87 16.60
N PHE A 11 -8.46 -7.03 17.62
CA PHE A 11 -9.83 -6.55 17.63
C PHE A 11 -9.93 -5.41 18.64
N GLY A 12 -10.53 -4.30 18.23
CA GLY A 12 -10.80 -3.16 19.09
C GLY A 12 -12.20 -2.60 18.85
N GLU A 13 -12.60 -1.66 19.68
CA GLU A 13 -13.84 -0.90 19.52
C GLU A 13 -13.49 0.58 19.38
N LEU A 14 -14.15 1.26 18.45
CA LEU A 14 -14.01 2.69 18.21
C LEU A 14 -15.39 3.35 18.26
N THR A 15 -15.49 4.46 18.98
CA THR A 15 -16.71 5.28 18.97
C THR A 15 -16.46 6.49 18.08
N ILE A 16 -17.19 6.56 16.95
CA ILE A 16 -17.19 7.69 16.03
C ILE A 16 -18.61 8.24 16.03
N ASP A 17 -18.77 9.55 16.26
CA ASP A 17 -20.08 10.23 16.24
C ASP A 17 -21.16 9.54 17.09
N HIS A 18 -20.79 9.07 18.29
CA HIS A 18 -21.66 8.32 19.22
C HIS A 18 -22.14 6.94 18.71
N HIS A 19 -21.57 6.42 17.63
CA HIS A 19 -21.80 5.07 17.14
C HIS A 19 -20.61 4.15 17.44
N HIS A 20 -20.89 2.98 17.99
CA HIS A 20 -19.91 1.93 18.25
C HIS A 20 -19.57 1.19 16.95
N HIS A 21 -18.28 1.08 16.67
CA HIS A 21 -17.75 0.37 15.52
C HIS A 21 -16.71 -0.65 15.99
N ASN A 22 -16.70 -1.81 15.35
CA ASN A 22 -15.65 -2.81 15.55
C ASN A 22 -14.47 -2.47 14.63
N LEU A 23 -13.29 -2.34 15.22
CA LEU A 23 -12.03 -2.14 14.52
C LEU A 23 -11.30 -3.48 14.43
N ILE A 24 -10.91 -3.87 13.22
CA ILE A 24 -10.07 -5.04 12.97
C ILE A 24 -8.76 -4.54 12.39
N LEU A 25 -7.66 -4.80 13.09
CA LEU A 25 -6.31 -4.51 12.60
C LEU A 25 -5.69 -5.79 12.05
N LEU A 26 -5.29 -5.72 10.78
CA LEU A 26 -4.66 -6.81 10.05
C LEU A 26 -3.20 -6.43 9.80
N ASP A 27 -2.28 -7.06 10.54
CA ASP A 27 -0.85 -6.90 10.30
C ASP A 27 -0.30 -8.08 9.49
N SER A 28 0.18 -7.80 8.28
CA SER A 28 0.76 -8.79 7.37
C SER A 28 2.19 -8.40 7.00
N GLU A 29 3.12 -9.35 7.06
CA GLU A 29 4.45 -9.17 6.50
C GLU A 29 4.40 -9.09 4.97
N GLY A 30 5.29 -8.31 4.36
CA GLY A 30 5.30 -8.05 2.92
C GLY A 30 5.55 -9.30 2.06
N ILE A 31 5.22 -9.20 0.77
CA ILE A 31 5.30 -10.29 -0.23
C ILE A 31 6.72 -10.87 -0.41
N ASN A 32 7.77 -10.21 0.10
CA ASN A 32 9.16 -10.63 0.01
C ASN A 32 9.67 -11.46 1.22
N ALA A 33 8.77 -11.95 2.09
CA ALA A 33 9.16 -12.88 3.16
C ALA A 33 9.74 -14.18 2.56
N TYR A 34 10.94 -14.52 3.01
CA TYR A 34 12.00 -15.26 2.30
C TYR A 34 11.75 -16.76 2.00
N ASP A 35 10.54 -17.31 2.09
CA ASP A 35 10.38 -18.78 2.14
C ASP A 35 9.13 -19.38 1.47
N HIS A 36 8.34 -18.60 0.72
CA HIS A 36 7.15 -19.12 0.07
C HIS A 36 7.13 -18.78 -1.41
N THR A 37 6.74 -19.75 -2.24
CA THR A 37 6.51 -19.55 -3.68
C THR A 37 5.70 -18.27 -3.87
N GLY A 38 6.21 -17.31 -4.63
CA GLY A 38 5.68 -15.93 -4.67
C GLY A 38 4.15 -15.82 -4.90
N THR A 39 3.54 -16.84 -5.48
CA THR A 39 2.09 -17.00 -5.64
C THR A 39 1.31 -16.99 -4.33
N TYR A 40 1.79 -17.66 -3.26
CA TYR A 40 1.07 -17.76 -1.98
C TYR A 40 1.08 -16.43 -1.22
N SER A 41 2.24 -15.79 -1.14
CA SER A 41 2.38 -14.46 -0.53
C SER A 41 1.50 -13.42 -1.22
N THR A 42 1.41 -13.50 -2.55
CA THR A 42 0.54 -12.61 -3.34
C THR A 42 -0.95 -12.88 -3.11
N GLN A 43 -1.35 -14.15 -2.93
CA GLN A 43 -2.74 -14.51 -2.62
C GLN A 43 -3.17 -13.98 -1.25
N ILE A 44 -2.35 -14.18 -0.21
CA ILE A 44 -2.63 -13.65 1.14
C ILE A 44 -2.74 -12.13 1.08
N PHE A 45 -1.77 -11.47 0.45
CA PHE A 45 -1.77 -10.01 0.34
C PHE A 45 -3.01 -9.51 -0.42
N SER A 46 -3.40 -10.17 -1.52
CA SER A 46 -4.62 -9.82 -2.25
C SER A 46 -5.87 -9.97 -1.40
N LEU A 47 -5.93 -11.01 -0.54
CA LEU A 47 -7.04 -11.20 0.39
C LEU A 47 -7.07 -10.11 1.47
N VAL A 48 -5.92 -9.71 2.02
CA VAL A 48 -5.81 -8.60 2.97
C VAL A 48 -6.37 -7.33 2.35
N VAL A 49 -5.96 -6.97 1.13
CA VAL A 49 -6.48 -5.78 0.44
C VAL A 49 -7.98 -5.89 0.16
N LEU A 50 -8.50 -7.07 -0.16
CA LEU A 50 -9.94 -7.30 -0.40
C LEU A 50 -10.81 -7.17 0.84
N LEU A 51 -10.28 -7.57 2.01
CA LEU A 51 -11.02 -7.56 3.28
C LEU A 51 -10.92 -6.20 4.00
N SER A 52 -9.92 -5.40 3.66
CA SER A 52 -9.69 -4.10 4.28
C SER A 52 -10.66 -3.03 3.78
N SER A 53 -11.07 -2.15 4.68
CA SER A 53 -11.67 -0.83 4.34
C SER A 53 -10.60 0.24 4.14
N LEU A 54 -9.47 0.10 4.83
CA LEU A 54 -8.28 0.94 4.74
C LEU A 54 -7.06 0.03 4.56
N PHE A 55 -6.28 0.26 3.52
CA PHE A 55 -5.07 -0.49 3.23
C PHE A 55 -3.84 0.41 3.34
N ILE A 56 -3.00 0.16 4.35
CA ILE A 56 -1.76 0.89 4.57
C ILE A 56 -0.58 0.08 4.01
N TYR A 57 0.06 0.60 2.97
CA TYR A 57 1.29 0.02 2.43
C TYR A 57 2.50 0.74 3.00
N ASN A 58 3.28 0.01 3.79
CA ASN A 58 4.32 0.54 4.65
C ASN A 58 5.71 0.22 4.08
N GLN A 59 6.37 1.22 3.48
CA GLN A 59 7.63 1.07 2.76
C GLN A 59 8.73 1.93 3.38
N MET A 60 10.00 1.52 3.27
CA MET A 60 11.15 2.37 3.61
C MET A 60 11.63 3.16 2.38
N GLY A 61 12.01 4.41 2.57
CA GLY A 61 12.49 5.30 1.52
C GLY A 61 11.38 5.81 0.60
N GLY A 62 11.77 6.29 -0.59
CA GLY A 62 10.85 6.78 -1.62
C GLY A 62 10.24 5.66 -2.46
N ILE A 63 9.21 6.00 -3.25
CA ILE A 63 8.50 5.06 -4.13
C ILE A 63 9.46 4.52 -5.19
N ASP A 64 9.55 3.20 -5.32
CA ASP A 64 10.43 2.52 -6.27
C ASP A 64 9.64 1.62 -7.22
N LYS A 65 10.34 1.07 -8.23
CA LYS A 65 9.72 0.19 -9.23
C LYS A 65 9.21 -1.12 -8.59
N ALA A 66 9.93 -1.67 -7.62
CA ALA A 66 9.58 -2.95 -7.01
C ALA A 66 8.24 -2.87 -6.27
N ALA A 67 8.00 -1.77 -5.56
CA ALA A 67 6.73 -1.52 -4.89
C ALA A 67 5.56 -1.34 -5.88
N LEU A 68 5.79 -0.63 -6.99
CA LEU A 68 4.79 -0.48 -8.05
C LEU A 68 4.44 -1.83 -8.70
N ASP A 69 5.44 -2.63 -9.04
CA ASP A 69 5.24 -3.96 -9.63
C ASP A 69 4.48 -4.89 -8.65
N CYS A 70 4.80 -4.81 -7.35
CA CYS A 70 4.13 -5.53 -6.29
C CYS A 70 2.64 -5.15 -6.17
N LEU A 71 2.33 -3.85 -6.13
CA LEU A 71 0.94 -3.36 -6.09
C LEU A 71 0.17 -3.70 -7.38
N SER A 72 0.84 -3.72 -8.52
CA SER A 72 0.22 -4.12 -9.80
C SER A 72 -0.21 -5.58 -9.79
N LEU A 73 0.67 -6.47 -9.33
CA LEU A 73 0.37 -7.90 -9.26
C LEU A 73 -0.88 -8.16 -8.40
N VAL A 74 -0.98 -7.44 -7.28
CA VAL A 74 -2.12 -7.53 -6.36
C VAL A 74 -3.38 -6.99 -7.01
N THR A 75 -3.25 -5.90 -7.77
CA THR A 75 -4.36 -5.35 -8.52
C THR A 75 -4.91 -6.34 -9.54
N GLU A 76 -4.05 -7.04 -10.27
CA GLU A 76 -4.45 -8.09 -11.20
C GLU A 76 -5.16 -9.26 -10.49
N MET A 77 -4.59 -9.72 -9.37
CA MET A 77 -5.21 -10.78 -8.58
C MET A 77 -6.58 -10.39 -8.02
N MET A 78 -6.74 -9.15 -7.57
CA MET A 78 -8.04 -8.63 -7.12
C MET A 78 -9.07 -8.58 -8.25
N LYS A 79 -8.67 -8.13 -9.45
CA LYS A 79 -9.56 -8.18 -10.63
C LYS A 79 -10.03 -9.62 -10.88
N HIS A 80 -9.12 -10.60 -10.85
CA HIS A 80 -9.45 -12.00 -11.06
C HIS A 80 -10.36 -12.59 -9.96
N ILE A 81 -10.07 -12.34 -8.69
CA ILE A 81 -10.87 -12.84 -7.56
C ILE A 81 -12.29 -12.28 -7.62
N ARG A 82 -12.43 -10.98 -7.88
CA ARG A 82 -13.74 -10.30 -7.93
C ARG A 82 -14.59 -10.79 -9.11
N VAL A 83 -14.00 -10.94 -10.31
CA VAL A 83 -14.71 -11.48 -11.48
C VAL A 83 -15.24 -12.89 -11.22
N ARG A 84 -14.46 -13.74 -10.54
CA ARG A 84 -14.89 -15.09 -10.17
C ARG A 84 -15.96 -15.10 -9.08
N ALA A 85 -15.81 -14.28 -8.05
CA ALA A 85 -16.77 -14.17 -6.94
C ALA A 85 -18.15 -13.67 -7.42
N SER A 86 -18.18 -12.78 -8.40
CA SER A 86 -19.42 -12.24 -8.98
C SER A 86 -20.03 -13.12 -10.10
N GLY A 87 -19.58 -14.37 -10.24
CA GLY A 87 -20.12 -15.31 -11.23
C GLY A 87 -19.94 -14.85 -12.69
N GLY A 88 -18.89 -14.07 -12.97
CA GLY A 88 -18.59 -13.56 -14.31
C GLY A 88 -19.45 -12.37 -14.77
N LYS A 89 -20.29 -11.79 -13.91
CA LYS A 89 -21.23 -10.70 -14.27
C LYS A 89 -20.84 -9.32 -13.77
N THR A 90 -19.66 -9.16 -13.17
CA THR A 90 -19.22 -7.86 -12.64
C THR A 90 -19.09 -6.83 -13.74
N THR A 91 -19.93 -5.81 -13.67
CA THR A 91 -19.77 -4.59 -14.45
C THR A 91 -18.72 -3.70 -13.74
N ALA A 92 -17.95 -2.91 -14.49
CA ALA A 92 -16.98 -1.95 -13.91
C ALA A 92 -17.50 -1.09 -12.74
N PRO A 93 -18.81 -0.72 -12.66
CA PRO A 93 -19.42 -0.10 -11.48
C PRO A 93 -19.35 -0.88 -10.16
N GLU A 94 -19.57 -2.18 -10.16
CA GLU A 94 -19.57 -2.99 -8.93
C GLU A 94 -18.16 -3.16 -8.37
N LEU A 95 -17.16 -3.11 -9.26
CA LEU A 95 -15.75 -3.07 -8.89
C LEU A 95 -15.39 -1.81 -8.08
N ARG A 96 -16.17 -0.72 -8.23
CA ARG A 96 -15.92 0.57 -7.56
C ARG A 96 -16.33 0.58 -6.09
N GLN A 97 -17.33 -0.22 -5.71
CA GLN A 97 -17.98 -0.08 -4.40
C GLN A 97 -17.15 -0.66 -3.25
N PHE A 98 -16.14 -1.47 -3.55
CA PHE A 98 -15.42 -2.27 -2.54
C PHE A 98 -13.91 -2.08 -2.57
N SER A 99 -13.41 -1.00 -3.18
CA SER A 99 -11.98 -0.66 -3.10
C SER A 99 -11.66 -0.04 -1.75
N PRO A 100 -10.60 -0.49 -1.04
CA PRO A 100 -10.18 0.18 0.18
C PRO A 100 -9.64 1.56 -0.10
N ILE A 101 -9.71 2.43 0.91
CA ILE A 101 -8.89 3.64 0.95
C ILE A 101 -7.42 3.19 1.03
N PHE A 102 -6.58 3.73 0.17
CA PHE A 102 -5.16 3.39 0.13
C PHE A 102 -4.31 4.45 0.82
N VAL A 103 -3.39 4.02 1.67
CA VAL A 103 -2.42 4.90 2.30
C VAL A 103 -1.02 4.36 2.05
N TRP A 104 -0.18 5.15 1.39
CA TRP A 104 1.23 4.81 1.23
C TRP A 104 2.06 5.52 2.31
N LEU A 105 2.55 4.75 3.28
CA LEU A 105 3.38 5.24 4.37
C LEU A 105 4.86 5.00 4.03
N LEU A 106 5.60 6.10 3.84
CA LEU A 106 7.03 6.10 3.51
C LEU A 106 7.86 6.38 4.77
N ARG A 107 8.46 5.34 5.34
CA ARG A 107 9.37 5.41 6.50
C ARG A 107 10.76 5.81 6.08
N ASP A 108 11.51 6.42 6.99
CA ASP A 108 12.88 6.88 6.77
C ASP A 108 13.01 7.71 5.48
N PHE A 109 12.00 8.53 5.19
CA PHE A 109 11.94 9.31 3.97
C PHE A 109 12.95 10.47 4.03
N TYR A 110 13.87 10.50 3.07
CA TYR A 110 15.01 11.42 3.05
C TYR A 110 15.04 12.33 1.81
N LEU A 111 14.05 12.26 0.94
CA LEU A 111 13.99 13.10 -0.27
C LEU A 111 13.34 14.44 0.04
N ASP A 112 13.85 15.51 -0.57
CA ASP A 112 13.17 16.80 -0.56
C ASP A 112 11.94 16.76 -1.48
N LEU A 113 10.77 17.09 -0.92
CA LEU A 113 9.51 17.15 -1.65
C LEU A 113 9.42 18.45 -2.47
N VAL A 114 10.12 18.47 -3.60
CA VAL A 114 10.17 19.62 -4.52
C VAL A 114 9.99 19.15 -5.97
N GLU A 115 9.10 19.80 -6.72
CA GLU A 115 8.92 19.66 -8.18
C GLU A 115 8.98 21.06 -8.80
N ASP A 116 9.77 21.27 -9.86
CA ASP A 116 9.93 22.57 -10.54
C ASP A 116 10.16 23.76 -9.58
N ASN A 117 11.08 23.59 -8.61
CA ASN A 117 11.40 24.54 -7.53
C ASN A 117 10.23 24.90 -6.59
N SER A 118 9.12 24.18 -6.64
CA SER A 118 7.96 24.36 -5.78
C SER A 118 7.84 23.20 -4.78
N LYS A 119 7.53 23.52 -3.52
CA LYS A 119 7.26 22.50 -2.50
C LYS A 119 6.00 21.74 -2.88
N ILE A 120 6.06 20.41 -2.84
CA ILE A 120 4.93 19.52 -3.09
C ILE A 120 4.53 18.79 -1.80
N THR A 121 3.29 18.32 -1.72
CA THR A 121 2.84 17.48 -0.61
C THR A 121 3.27 16.02 -0.84
N PRO A 122 3.32 15.17 0.21
CA PRO A 122 3.51 13.73 0.04
C PRO A 122 2.47 13.10 -0.90
N ARG A 123 1.22 13.60 -0.85
CA ARG A 123 0.17 13.18 -1.78
C ARG A 123 0.53 13.53 -3.22
N ASP A 124 1.00 14.74 -3.49
CA ASP A 124 1.45 15.14 -4.82
C ASP A 124 2.61 14.24 -5.31
N TYR A 125 3.57 13.91 -4.43
CA TYR A 125 4.65 12.98 -4.74
C TYR A 125 4.14 11.60 -5.18
N LEU A 126 3.11 11.06 -4.51
CA LEU A 126 2.42 9.85 -4.94
C LEU A 126 1.72 10.01 -6.30
N GLU A 127 1.02 11.13 -6.51
CA GLU A 127 0.36 11.42 -7.78
C GLU A 127 1.37 11.46 -8.93
N ILE A 128 2.51 12.15 -8.74
CA ILE A 128 3.60 12.25 -9.70
C ILE A 128 4.18 10.87 -10.03
N GLY A 129 4.46 10.05 -9.01
CA GLY A 129 4.99 8.70 -9.20
C GLY A 129 4.08 7.78 -10.03
N LEU A 130 2.76 8.04 -9.97
CA LEU A 130 1.73 7.30 -10.69
C LEU A 130 1.32 7.95 -12.02
N ARG A 131 1.87 9.10 -12.42
CA ARG A 131 1.62 9.69 -13.74
C ARG A 131 2.16 8.79 -14.85
N PRO A 132 1.46 8.65 -15.99
CA PRO A 132 1.99 7.97 -17.16
C PRO A 132 3.33 8.60 -17.61
N VAL A 133 4.29 7.76 -17.91
CA VAL A 133 5.59 8.17 -18.44
C VAL A 133 5.48 8.33 -19.96
N GLN A 134 6.00 9.42 -20.49
CA GLN A 134 6.05 9.67 -21.94
C GLN A 134 7.13 8.80 -22.60
N GLY A 135 6.86 8.33 -23.82
CA GLY A 135 7.81 7.57 -24.62
C GLY A 135 7.11 6.54 -25.52
N CYS A 136 7.84 6.09 -26.55
CA CYS A 136 7.40 5.01 -27.42
C CYS A 136 8.21 3.73 -27.11
N GLY A 137 7.53 2.65 -26.73
CA GLY A 137 8.17 1.37 -26.48
C GLY A 137 7.32 0.41 -25.66
N LYS A 138 7.60 -0.89 -25.76
CA LYS A 138 6.89 -1.92 -25.01
C LYS A 138 7.09 -1.78 -23.49
N ASP A 139 8.29 -1.40 -23.05
CA ASP A 139 8.60 -1.17 -21.63
C ASP A 139 7.83 0.02 -21.05
N THR A 140 7.73 1.13 -21.80
CA THR A 140 6.94 2.30 -21.40
C THR A 140 5.45 1.96 -21.30
N ALA A 141 4.92 1.18 -22.24
CA ALA A 141 3.53 0.72 -22.20
C ALA A 141 3.25 -0.13 -20.95
N ALA A 142 4.11 -1.12 -20.66
CA ALA A 142 3.97 -1.97 -19.46
C ALA A 142 4.04 -1.16 -18.16
N LYS A 143 4.98 -0.20 -18.07
CA LYS A 143 5.09 0.75 -16.95
C LYS A 143 3.84 1.60 -16.74
N ASN A 144 3.19 2.02 -17.83
CA ASN A 144 1.97 2.81 -17.75
C ASN A 144 0.76 1.94 -17.37
N GLU A 145 0.70 0.70 -17.84
CA GLU A 145 -0.35 -0.26 -17.45
C GLU A 145 -0.33 -0.57 -15.94
N VAL A 146 0.86 -0.73 -15.35
CA VAL A 146 1.05 -0.87 -13.90
C VAL A 146 0.46 0.34 -13.16
N ARG A 147 0.85 1.55 -13.56
CA ARG A 147 0.38 2.81 -12.93
C ARG A 147 -1.13 2.98 -13.05
N GLU A 148 -1.68 2.74 -14.24
CA GLU A 148 -3.12 2.84 -14.47
C GLU A 148 -3.90 1.80 -13.67
N SER A 149 -3.37 0.59 -13.53
CA SER A 149 -4.00 -0.44 -12.70
C SER A 149 -4.09 -0.02 -11.24
N ILE A 150 -3.00 0.49 -10.66
CA ILE A 150 -2.97 1.01 -9.28
C ILE A 150 -3.98 2.14 -9.11
N ARG A 151 -4.00 3.11 -10.03
CA ARG A 151 -4.96 4.25 -10.01
C ARG A 151 -6.41 3.80 -10.14
N ALA A 152 -6.68 2.78 -10.95
CA ALA A 152 -8.02 2.26 -11.16
C ALA A 152 -8.56 1.53 -9.92
N LEU A 153 -7.68 0.80 -9.22
CA LEU A 153 -8.02 0.07 -8.00
C LEU A 153 -8.15 1.00 -6.78
N PHE A 154 -7.14 1.82 -6.53
CA PHE A 154 -7.03 2.71 -5.37
C PHE A 154 -7.36 4.14 -5.77
N ARG A 155 -8.65 4.46 -5.80
CA ARG A 155 -9.14 5.78 -6.21
C ARG A 155 -8.89 6.83 -5.13
N ASP A 156 -9.29 6.47 -3.91
CA ASP A 156 -9.02 7.23 -2.71
C ASP A 156 -7.67 6.80 -2.19
N ARG A 157 -6.69 7.68 -2.35
CA ARG A 157 -5.31 7.40 -2.00
C ARG A 157 -4.64 8.61 -1.37
N GLU A 158 -3.95 8.34 -0.28
CA GLU A 158 -3.16 9.30 0.49
C GLU A 158 -1.73 8.80 0.61
N CYS A 159 -0.81 9.72 0.91
CA CYS A 159 0.58 9.40 1.17
C CYS A 159 1.08 10.19 2.37
N PHE A 160 1.88 9.54 3.21
CA PHE A 160 2.52 10.16 4.35
C PHE A 160 3.98 9.76 4.41
N THR A 161 4.83 10.72 4.79
CA THR A 161 6.26 10.51 4.98
C THR A 161 6.60 10.59 6.46
N LEU A 162 7.35 9.62 6.96
CA LEU A 162 7.91 9.62 8.30
C LEU A 162 9.42 9.78 8.22
N VAL A 163 9.96 10.66 9.05
CA VAL A 163 11.40 10.73 9.26
C VAL A 163 11.86 9.53 10.08
N ARG A 164 13.14 9.20 9.96
CA ARG A 164 13.75 8.18 10.81
C ARG A 164 13.64 8.61 12.27
N PRO A 165 13.06 7.80 13.17
CA PRO A 165 12.74 8.27 14.52
C PRO A 165 13.98 8.48 15.39
N LEU A 166 15.03 7.66 15.23
CA LEU A 166 16.31 7.77 15.96
C LEU A 166 17.47 7.44 15.03
N ASN A 167 18.66 7.97 15.31
CA ASN A 167 19.88 7.67 14.55
C ASN A 167 20.61 6.42 15.06
N SER A 168 20.45 6.09 16.35
CA SER A 168 21.09 4.96 17.01
C SER A 168 20.35 3.67 16.67
N GLU A 169 21.03 2.73 16.00
CA GLU A 169 20.46 1.42 15.66
C GLU A 169 20.03 0.63 16.91
N SER A 170 20.76 0.77 18.02
CA SER A 170 20.45 0.09 19.27
C SER A 170 19.16 0.61 19.89
N GLU A 171 18.94 1.93 19.85
CA GLU A 171 17.72 2.55 20.38
C GLU A 171 16.52 2.34 19.45
N LEU A 172 16.72 2.34 18.13
CA LEU A 172 15.67 1.98 17.17
C LEU A 172 15.12 0.57 17.40
N GLN A 173 15.98 -0.36 17.84
CA GLN A 173 15.57 -1.72 18.18
C GLN A 173 14.78 -1.82 19.49
N GLN A 174 14.72 -0.74 20.25
CA GLN A 174 13.99 -0.65 21.52
C GLN A 174 13.06 0.55 21.49
N LEU A 175 12.59 0.95 20.30
CA LEU A 175 11.80 2.16 20.10
C LEU A 175 10.52 2.17 20.96
N ASP A 176 9.96 1.00 21.25
CA ASP A 176 8.80 0.81 22.14
C ASP A 176 9.10 1.11 23.62
N GLN A 177 10.38 1.18 23.99
CA GLN A 177 10.87 1.43 25.34
C GLN A 177 11.53 2.81 25.48
N THR A 178 11.76 3.50 24.36
CA THR A 178 12.37 4.84 24.36
C THR A 178 11.32 5.89 24.73
N PRO A 179 11.58 6.76 25.72
CA PRO A 179 10.64 7.83 26.09
C PRO A 179 10.51 8.87 24.96
N PHE A 180 9.28 9.39 24.78
CA PHE A 180 8.92 10.42 23.79
C PHE A 180 9.29 11.83 24.23
#